data_AF-A0A482XSQ8-F1
#
_entry.id   AF-A0A482XSQ8-F1
#
_cell.length_a   1.000
_cell.length_b   1.000
_cell.length_c   1.000
_cell.angle_alpha   90.00
_cell.angle_beta   90.00
_cell.angle_gamma   90.00
#
_symmetry.space_group_name_H-M   'P 1'
#
loop_
_entity.id
_entity.type
_entity.pdbx_description
1 polymer ?
#
loop_
_entity_poly.entity_id
_entity_poly.type
_entity_poly.pdbx_seq_one_letter_code
_entity_poly.pdbx_strand_id
1 'polypeptide(L)'
;MNPGLRNQRRVRTEIGGGAWCPKLQVTTEPKEWLEVDLHSVRVITAVETQGRFGNGQGQEFAEAYLLEYWRPRLGKWVRYRNNKGEEVDLHLNQHCLLCPLMLYMSM
;
A
#
# COMPACT_ATOMS: atom_id res chain seq x y z
N MET A 1 -12.59 0.97 -7.99
CA MET A 1 -11.50 0.06 -8.43
C MET A 1 -11.82 -0.55 -9.80
N ASN A 2 -10.82 -0.71 -10.66
CA ASN A 2 -10.96 -1.43 -11.92
C ASN A 2 -10.92 -2.96 -11.65
N PRO A 3 -11.98 -3.74 -11.96
CA PRO A 3 -12.12 -5.14 -11.54
C PRO A 3 -11.05 -6.10 -12.10
N GLY A 4 -10.30 -5.70 -13.12
CA GLY A 4 -9.27 -6.53 -13.77
C GLY A 4 -7.96 -6.73 -13.00
N LEU A 5 -7.73 -6.03 -11.87
CA LEU A 5 -6.43 -6.06 -11.13
C LEU A 5 -6.48 -6.84 -9.81
N ARG A 6 -7.57 -7.57 -9.53
CA ARG A 6 -7.84 -8.17 -8.20
C ARG A 6 -6.74 -9.08 -7.64
N ASN A 7 -5.89 -9.67 -8.49
CA ASN A 7 -4.90 -10.66 -8.07
C ASN A 7 -3.43 -10.21 -8.14
N GLN A 8 -3.16 -8.99 -8.62
CA GLN A 8 -1.78 -8.47 -8.77
C GLN A 8 -1.23 -7.84 -7.49
N ARG A 9 -2.03 -7.79 -6.41
CA ARG A 9 -1.76 -7.04 -5.16
C ARG A 9 -1.62 -7.94 -3.93
N ARG A 10 -1.51 -9.25 -4.14
CA ARG A 10 -1.35 -10.22 -3.04
C ARG A 10 0.12 -10.48 -2.82
N VAL A 11 0.53 -10.61 -1.57
CA VAL A 11 1.90 -11.02 -1.26
C VAL A 11 2.14 -12.45 -1.79
N ARG A 12 3.37 -12.74 -2.19
CA ARG A 12 3.88 -14.04 -2.66
C ARG A 12 3.17 -14.54 -3.93
N THR A 13 2.80 -13.64 -4.85
CA THR A 13 2.17 -13.98 -6.13
C THR A 13 2.93 -13.38 -7.30
N GLU A 14 3.05 -14.15 -8.39
CA GLU A 14 3.61 -13.66 -9.67
C GLU A 14 2.52 -13.39 -10.73
N ILE A 15 1.24 -13.50 -10.35
CA ILE A 15 0.11 -13.35 -11.28
C ILE A 15 0.07 -11.92 -11.83
N GLY A 16 -0.05 -11.78 -13.15
CA GLY A 16 -0.24 -10.50 -13.81
C GLY A 16 0.95 -9.54 -13.68
N GLY A 17 2.18 -10.07 -13.64
CA GLY A 17 3.41 -9.29 -13.55
C GLY A 17 4.06 -9.29 -12.17
N GLY A 18 3.41 -9.89 -11.17
CA GLY A 18 3.97 -10.15 -9.83
C GLY A 18 3.99 -8.99 -8.86
N ALA A 19 3.42 -7.85 -9.24
CA ALA A 19 3.12 -6.74 -8.34
C ALA A 19 2.05 -5.86 -8.95
N TRP A 20 1.55 -4.93 -8.15
CA TRP A 20 0.76 -3.83 -8.68
C TRP A 20 1.67 -2.63 -8.92
N CYS A 21 1.59 -2.11 -10.15
CA CYS A 21 2.22 -0.86 -10.52
C CYS A 21 1.13 0.15 -10.90
N PRO A 22 1.20 1.41 -10.43
CA PRO A 22 0.35 2.47 -10.94
C PRO A 22 0.66 2.71 -12.42
N LYS A 23 -0.34 3.19 -13.18
CA LYS A 23 -0.15 3.47 -14.61
C LYS A 23 0.70 4.71 -14.85
N LEU A 24 0.60 5.68 -13.94
CA LEU A 24 1.37 6.92 -13.98
C LEU A 24 2.57 6.79 -13.06
N GLN A 25 3.66 7.45 -13.43
CA GLN A 25 4.82 7.58 -12.57
C GLN A 25 4.40 8.35 -11.30
N VAL A 26 4.68 7.76 -10.14
CA VAL A 26 4.33 8.37 -8.86
C VAL A 26 5.26 9.56 -8.63
N THR A 27 4.68 10.73 -8.38
CA THR A 27 5.41 11.94 -7.96
C THR A 27 5.74 11.89 -6.48
N THR A 28 6.51 12.85 -5.95
CA THR A 28 6.76 12.99 -4.50
C THR A 28 5.46 13.14 -3.69
N GLU A 29 4.36 13.54 -4.33
CA GLU A 29 3.02 13.51 -3.74
C GLU A 29 2.36 12.11 -3.90
N PRO A 30 1.93 11.48 -2.81
CA PRO A 30 1.25 10.19 -2.83
C PRO A 30 -0.19 10.34 -3.39
N LYS A 31 -0.33 10.27 -4.71
CA LYS A 31 -1.64 10.34 -5.41
C LYS A 31 -2.24 8.98 -5.72
N GLU A 32 -1.38 7.97 -5.82
CA GLU A 32 -1.73 6.61 -6.19
C GLU A 32 -1.95 5.77 -4.93
N TRP A 33 -2.96 4.89 -4.96
CA TRP A 33 -3.37 4.14 -3.79
C TRP A 33 -3.80 2.70 -4.06
N LEU A 34 -3.63 1.89 -3.01
CA LEU A 34 -4.17 0.56 -2.89
C LEU A 34 -5.21 0.54 -1.77
N GLU A 35 -6.46 0.19 -2.08
CA GLU A 35 -7.47 -0.02 -1.05
C GLU A 35 -7.65 -1.52 -0.80
N VAL A 36 -7.79 -1.87 0.48
CA VAL A 36 -8.13 -3.20 0.96
C VAL A 36 -9.42 -3.06 1.78
N ASP A 37 -10.52 -3.56 1.23
CA ASP A 37 -11.79 -3.64 1.93
C ASP A 37 -11.80 -4.91 2.80
N LEU A 38 -11.92 -4.72 4.11
CA LEU A 38 -11.94 -5.80 5.10
C LEU A 38 -13.36 -6.34 5.40
N HIS A 39 -14.39 -5.71 4.81
CA HIS A 39 -15.82 -6.01 4.93
C HIS A 39 -16.41 -5.95 6.36
N SER A 40 -15.55 -5.79 7.37
CA SER A 40 -15.86 -5.89 8.79
C SER A 40 -14.75 -5.25 9.61
N VAL A 41 -15.10 -4.73 10.78
CA VAL A 41 -14.12 -4.12 11.68
C VAL A 41 -13.14 -5.17 12.19
N ARG A 42 -11.85 -4.95 11.93
CA ARG A 42 -10.75 -5.83 12.35
C ARG A 42 -9.63 -5.02 13.00
N VAL A 43 -8.91 -5.64 13.92
CA VAL A 43 -7.67 -5.08 14.45
C VAL A 43 -6.52 -5.49 13.54
N ILE A 44 -5.80 -4.51 13.01
CA ILE A 44 -4.62 -4.71 12.17
C ILE A 44 -3.39 -4.46 13.03
N THR A 45 -2.53 -5.46 13.16
CA THR A 45 -1.33 -5.41 14.00
C THR A 45 -0.04 -5.31 13.19
N ALA A 46 -0.07 -5.68 11.92
CA ALA A 46 1.07 -5.65 11.02
C ALA A 46 0.63 -5.46 9.56
N VAL A 47 1.52 -4.90 8.77
CA VAL A 47 1.40 -4.79 7.31
C VAL A 47 2.67 -5.38 6.71
N GLU A 48 2.50 -6.23 5.69
CA GLU A 48 3.59 -6.76 4.88
C GLU A 48 3.45 -6.22 3.46
N THR A 49 4.54 -5.71 2.91
CA THR A 49 4.64 -5.20 1.54
C THR A 49 5.64 -6.03 0.76
N GLN A 50 5.39 -6.23 -0.52
CA GLN A 50 6.34 -6.90 -1.42
C GLN A 50 6.40 -6.12 -2.74
N GLY A 51 7.62 -5.93 -3.24
CA GLY A 51 7.86 -5.42 -4.59
C GLY A 51 7.64 -6.48 -5.66
N ARG A 52 7.91 -6.11 -6.90
CA ARG A 52 7.87 -7.05 -8.02
C ARG A 52 9.06 -7.99 -7.95
N PHE A 53 8.82 -9.30 -7.93
CA PHE A 53 9.91 -10.28 -7.99
C PHE A 53 10.39 -10.51 -9.44
N GLY A 54 9.47 -10.74 -10.38
CA GLY A 54 9.79 -10.78 -11.81
C GLY A 54 10.85 -11.83 -12.17
N ASN A 55 10.72 -13.05 -11.63
CA ASN A 55 11.70 -14.14 -11.76
C ASN A 55 13.13 -13.74 -11.32
N GLY A 56 13.26 -12.88 -10.31
CA GLY A 56 14.54 -12.39 -9.81
C GLY A 56 15.12 -11.20 -10.59
N GLN A 57 14.39 -10.66 -11.57
CA GLN A 57 14.78 -9.44 -12.30
C GLN A 57 13.97 -8.20 -11.91
N GLY A 58 12.96 -8.35 -11.05
CA GLY A 58 12.22 -7.21 -10.52
C GLY A 58 13.09 -6.33 -9.63
N GLN A 59 12.99 -5.02 -9.83
CA GLN A 59 13.69 -4.00 -9.04
C GLN A 59 12.73 -2.97 -8.45
N GLU A 60 11.45 -3.10 -8.78
CA GLU A 60 10.42 -2.14 -8.45
C GLU A 60 9.78 -2.51 -7.10
N PHE A 61 9.98 -1.66 -6.12
CA PHE A 61 9.31 -1.71 -4.83
C PHE A 61 9.03 -0.29 -4.34
N ALA A 62 8.02 -0.13 -3.49
CA ALA A 62 7.80 1.13 -2.80
C ALA A 62 8.80 1.23 -1.63
N GLU A 63 9.52 2.34 -1.50
CA GLU A 63 10.46 2.54 -0.39
C GLU A 63 9.74 2.95 0.89
N ALA A 64 8.57 3.55 0.77
CA ALA A 64 7.78 3.96 1.90
C ALA A 64 6.29 3.91 1.56
N TYR A 65 5.45 4.01 2.57
CA TYR A 65 4.02 4.11 2.38
C TYR A 65 3.35 4.81 3.56
N LEU A 66 2.21 5.40 3.24
CA LEU A 66 1.31 6.05 4.16
C LEU A 66 0.06 5.20 4.30
N LEU A 67 -0.46 5.11 5.51
CA LEU A 67 -1.64 4.32 5.82
C LEU A 67 -2.80 5.24 6.17
N GLU A 68 -3.91 5.12 5.46
CA GLU A 68 -5.21 5.71 5.81
C GLU A 68 -6.23 4.62 6.08
N TYR A 69 -7.06 4.81 7.09
CA TYR A 69 -8.13 3.88 7.42
C TYR A 69 -9.46 4.61 7.60
N TRP A 70 -10.54 3.92 7.26
CA TRP A 70 -11.90 4.37 7.52
C TRP A 70 -12.54 3.46 8.56
N ARG A 71 -13.38 4.04 9.44
CA ARG A 71 -14.20 3.28 10.38
C ARG A 71 -15.62 3.84 10.35
N PRO A 72 -16.67 3.01 10.38
CA PRO A 72 -18.06 3.47 10.39
C PRO A 72 -18.35 4.53 11.47
N ARG A 73 -17.78 4.35 12.66
CA ARG A 73 -17.97 5.29 13.79
C ARG A 73 -17.30 6.66 13.60
N LEU A 74 -16.28 6.76 12.73
CA LEU A 74 -15.56 8.00 12.48
C LEU A 74 -16.11 8.75 11.26
N GLY A 75 -16.73 8.05 10.31
CA GLY A 75 -17.34 8.65 9.13
C GLY A 75 -16.37 9.38 8.19
N LYS A 76 -15.05 9.22 8.38
CA LYS A 76 -14.00 9.88 7.61
C LYS A 76 -12.76 9.02 7.53
N TRP A 77 -11.95 9.25 6.49
CA TRP A 77 -10.60 8.71 6.39
C TRP A 77 -9.70 9.36 7.43
N VAL A 78 -8.89 8.55 8.09
CA VAL A 78 -7.95 8.99 9.10
C VAL A 78 -6.59 8.41 8.77
N ARG A 79 -5.60 9.29 8.72
CA ARG A 79 -4.20 8.92 8.54
C ARG A 79 -3.65 8.28 9.80
N TYR A 80 -2.99 7.14 9.64
CA TYR A 80 -2.32 6.46 10.72
C TYR A 80 -1.20 7.33 11.28
N ARG A 81 -1.10 7.33 12.60
CA ARG A 81 -0.06 8.01 13.36
C ARG A 81 0.52 7.02 14.34
N ASN A 82 1.82 7.13 14.62
CA ASN A 82 2.45 6.30 15.63
C ASN A 82 1.93 6.64 17.03
N ASN A 83 2.42 5.91 18.03
CA ASN A 83 2.12 6.16 19.45
C ASN A 83 2.56 7.56 19.95
N LYS A 84 3.41 8.28 19.22
CA LYS A 84 3.80 9.67 19.49
C LYS A 84 2.91 10.70 18.78
N GLY A 85 1.95 10.26 17.98
CA GLY A 85 1.06 11.13 17.21
C GLY A 85 1.69 11.69 15.92
N GLU A 86 2.85 11.17 15.52
CA GLU A 86 3.54 11.58 14.29
C GLU A 86 2.99 10.80 13.11
N GLU A 87 2.82 11.47 11.97
CA GLU A 87 2.56 10.80 10.71
C GLU A 87 3.84 10.09 10.27
N VAL A 88 3.78 8.76 10.20
CA VAL A 88 4.95 7.95 9.85
C VAL A 88 4.84 7.55 8.39
N ASP A 89 5.82 7.97 7.61
CA ASP A 89 6.12 7.35 6.33
C ASP A 89 6.85 6.03 6.62
N LEU A 90 6.16 4.90 6.43
CA LEU A 90 6.63 3.59 6.85
C LEU A 90 7.71 3.11 5.87
N HIS A 91 8.95 3.50 6.15
CA HIS A 91 10.11 3.17 5.33
C HIS A 91 10.43 1.67 5.36
N LEU A 92 10.61 1.11 4.17
CA LEU A 92 11.00 -0.26 3.88
C LEU A 92 12.49 -0.22 3.50
N ASN A 93 13.33 -0.97 4.23
CA ASN A 93 14.80 -0.83 4.21
C ASN A 93 15.46 -0.69 2.82
N GLN A 94 16.07 0.49 2.62
CA GLN A 94 17.20 0.93 1.79
C GLN A 94 17.41 0.42 0.34
N HIS A 95 17.32 1.40 -0.58
CA HIS A 95 17.81 1.53 -1.97
C HIS A 95 16.91 1.06 -3.12
N CYS A 96 15.86 1.83 -3.45
CA CYS A 96 15.43 2.11 -4.83
C CYS A 96 14.39 3.25 -4.92
N LEU A 97 14.79 4.45 -5.38
CA LEU A 97 14.03 5.72 -5.41
C LEU A 97 12.61 5.64 -6.03
N LEU A 98 11.62 5.14 -5.30
CA LEU A 98 10.22 5.16 -5.70
C LEU A 98 9.31 5.54 -4.51
N CYS A 99 8.64 6.66 -4.74
CA CYS A 99 7.80 7.47 -3.85
C CYS A 99 6.85 6.68 -2.92
N PRO A 100 6.41 7.30 -1.81
CA PRO A 100 5.54 6.63 -0.86
C PRO A 100 4.18 6.24 -1.45
N LEU A 101 3.78 4.98 -1.25
CA LEU A 101 2.45 4.49 -1.64
C LEU A 101 1.40 4.89 -0.60
N MET A 102 0.15 5.19 -0.99
CA MET A 102 -0.94 5.32 -0.01
C MET A 102 -1.77 4.04 0.07
N LEU A 103 -1.89 3.45 1.27
CA LEU A 103 -2.72 2.29 1.54
C LEU A 103 -4.01 2.73 2.24
N TYR A 104 -5.16 2.41 1.64
CA TYR A 104 -6.49 2.67 2.18
C TYR A 104 -7.08 1.39 2.77
N MET A 105 -7.56 1.45 4.00
CA MET A 105 -8.25 0.32 4.64
C MET A 105 -9.67 0.70 5.01
N SER A 106 -10.64 0.11 4.32
CA SER A 106 -12.08 0.28 4.59
C SER A 106 -12.62 -0.94 5.36
N MET A 107 -13.63 -0.70 6.21
CA MET A 107 -14.24 -1.68 7.11
C MET A 107 -15.74 -1.52 7.14
#